data_AF-A0A8S2Y4Q0-F1
#
_entry.id   AF-A0A8S2Y4Q0-F1
#
_cell.length_a   1.000
_cell.length_b   1.000
_cell.length_c   1.000
_cell.angle_alpha   90.00
_cell.angle_beta   90.00
_cell.angle_gamma   90.00
#
_symmetry.space_group_name_H-M   'P 1'
#
loop_
_entity.id
_entity.type
_entity.pdbx_description
1 polymer ?
#
loop_
_entity_poly.entity_id
_entity_poly.type
_entity_poly.pdbx_seq_one_letter_code
_entity_poly.pdbx_strand_id
1 'polypeptide(L)'
;MRQTHTREYNETIEVASTQPKWSEDEARLLAEKEAALPANTKFVNKTLAAGSSRSIQAISSKRATVHYNALLAEVRRKIAGEAQIARTLGSASNVHESSELLNSSNLAAQMPARYSWTSDRESIANDVDQAKCPDIKQYVRNNILDVGEHIVNISDGMLDALVEFADNGMVLMDPVQQSLEALMLTIGNVQCSQQQGAALRNTDAREFIPRIRRKRQRYAHHQYLYKHDRSNLAAELFDGVNSTAECPPIGIAYEHFQNVWSEVTKDKGAFVRGKEVGADILLAPITLEDITWALKNTPKETAKGPDQLPLWKLKKIKTHELWAAMNVWLGSRRVPASLKLNRTKLLPKGTAQLDNIKNWRPITIASVLIRLFNKILAKRMSKVFQTDARQRGFKPLNGAGQNIAMLHHLI
;
A
#
# COMPACT_ATOMS: atom_id res chain seq x y z
N MET A 1 -4.47 -42.83 -46.72
CA MET A 1 -3.87 -43.70 -45.67
C MET A 1 -2.45 -43.31 -45.21
N ARG A 2 -1.81 -42.21 -45.67
CA ARG A 2 -0.45 -41.83 -45.24
C ARG A 2 -0.35 -40.68 -44.21
N GLN A 3 -1.46 -40.03 -43.85
CA GLN A 3 -1.43 -38.92 -42.87
C GLN A 3 -1.79 -39.33 -41.44
N THR A 4 -2.50 -40.45 -41.27
CA THR A 4 -2.88 -40.98 -39.94
C THR A 4 -1.67 -41.50 -39.18
N HIS A 5 -0.74 -42.18 -39.86
CA HIS A 5 0.46 -42.77 -39.25
C HIS A 5 1.48 -41.72 -38.76
N THR A 6 1.51 -40.52 -39.36
CA THR A 6 2.36 -39.41 -38.91
C THR A 6 1.80 -38.75 -37.65
N ARG A 7 0.48 -38.76 -37.47
CA ARG A 7 -0.19 -38.19 -36.30
C ARG A 7 0.05 -39.06 -35.06
N GLU A 8 -0.11 -40.37 -35.20
CA GLU A 8 0.14 -41.34 -34.13
C GLU A 8 1.62 -41.38 -33.72
N TYR A 9 2.55 -41.29 -34.68
CA TYR A 9 3.98 -41.18 -34.38
C TYR A 9 4.32 -39.90 -33.60
N ASN A 10 3.73 -38.76 -33.97
CA ASN A 10 3.97 -37.48 -33.28
C ASN A 10 3.29 -37.39 -31.90
N GLU A 11 2.20 -38.13 -31.67
CA GLU A 11 1.50 -38.20 -30.37
C GLU A 11 2.28 -39.01 -29.33
N THR A 12 3.12 -39.96 -29.76
CA THR A 12 3.98 -40.76 -28.87
C THR A 12 5.30 -40.09 -28.47
N ILE A 13 5.65 -38.95 -29.09
CA ILE A 13 6.86 -38.21 -28.72
C ILE A 13 6.49 -37.13 -27.70
N GLU A 14 6.69 -37.40 -26.42
CA GLU A 14 6.71 -36.35 -25.39
C GLU A 14 7.97 -35.48 -25.57
N VAL A 15 7.95 -34.56 -26.53
CA VAL A 15 8.94 -33.47 -26.58
C VAL A 15 8.44 -32.35 -25.68
N ALA A 16 9.07 -32.16 -24.53
CA ALA A 16 9.00 -30.88 -23.82
C ALA A 16 9.72 -29.80 -24.65
N SER A 17 9.09 -29.31 -25.73
CA SER A 17 9.72 -28.43 -26.72
C SER A 17 9.65 -26.94 -26.37
N THR A 18 9.74 -26.60 -25.10
CA THR A 18 10.13 -25.24 -24.73
C THR A 18 10.99 -25.32 -23.48
N GLN A 19 12.31 -25.49 -23.70
CA GLN A 19 13.30 -25.20 -22.67
C GLN A 19 12.96 -23.81 -22.10
N PRO A 20 12.58 -23.68 -20.82
CA PRO A 20 12.20 -22.40 -20.27
C PRO A 20 13.37 -21.44 -20.45
N LYS A 21 13.10 -20.30 -21.11
CA LYS A 21 14.12 -19.27 -21.39
C LYS A 21 14.75 -18.86 -20.06
N TRP A 22 16.08 -18.84 -19.99
CA TRP A 22 16.81 -18.40 -18.79
C TRP A 22 16.29 -17.04 -18.33
N SER A 23 15.78 -16.94 -17.11
CA SER A 23 15.46 -15.64 -16.52
C SER A 23 16.76 -14.91 -16.17
N GLU A 24 16.70 -13.59 -16.04
CA GLU A 24 17.86 -12.79 -15.62
C GLU A 24 18.33 -13.18 -14.21
N ASP A 25 17.38 -13.43 -13.30
CA ASP A 25 17.67 -13.86 -11.93
C ASP A 25 18.31 -15.25 -11.89
N GLU A 26 17.83 -16.19 -12.71
CA GLU A 26 18.39 -17.55 -12.80
C GLU A 26 19.81 -17.54 -13.39
N ALA A 27 20.06 -16.67 -14.38
CA ALA A 27 21.39 -16.48 -14.95
C ALA A 27 22.36 -15.84 -13.95
N ARG A 28 21.87 -14.91 -13.13
CA ARG A 28 22.65 -14.25 -12.08
C ARG A 28 23.00 -15.21 -10.94
N LEU A 29 22.04 -16.01 -10.49
CA LEU A 29 22.26 -17.03 -9.46
C LEU A 29 23.29 -18.08 -9.92
N LEU A 30 23.22 -18.48 -11.20
CA LEU A 30 24.23 -19.38 -11.79
C LEU A 30 25.62 -18.74 -11.78
N ALA A 31 25.72 -17.45 -12.11
CA ALA A 31 26.99 -16.71 -12.10
C ALA A 31 27.55 -16.52 -10.69
N GLU A 32 26.71 -16.28 -9.68
CA GLU A 32 27.09 -16.22 -8.26
C GLU A 32 27.62 -17.56 -7.75
N LYS A 33 26.93 -18.67 -8.08
CA LYS A 33 27.41 -20.02 -7.77
C LYS A 33 28.73 -20.33 -8.45
N GLU A 34 28.92 -19.92 -9.72
CA GLU A 34 30.19 -20.11 -10.43
C GLU A 34 31.32 -19.24 -9.87
N ALA A 35 31.03 -18.01 -9.43
CA ALA A 35 32.02 -17.12 -8.82
C ALA A 35 32.47 -17.58 -7.43
N ALA A 36 31.60 -18.30 -6.70
CA ALA A 36 31.90 -18.88 -5.40
C ALA A 36 32.72 -20.19 -5.49
N LEU A 37 32.84 -20.81 -6.67
CA LEU A 37 33.64 -22.02 -6.84
C LEU A 37 35.15 -21.71 -6.73
N PRO A 38 35.93 -22.58 -6.07
CA PRO A 38 37.38 -22.41 -6.02
C PRO A 38 37.98 -22.53 -7.42
N ALA A 39 39.04 -21.76 -7.70
CA ALA A 39 39.66 -21.66 -9.01
C ALA A 39 40.14 -23.02 -9.59
N ASN A 40 40.37 -24.03 -8.73
CA ASN A 40 40.82 -25.37 -9.10
C ASN A 40 39.66 -26.39 -9.27
N THR A 41 38.41 -25.93 -9.45
CA THR A 41 37.26 -26.83 -9.60
C THR A 41 37.29 -27.53 -10.96
N LYS A 42 37.55 -28.85 -10.95
CA LYS A 42 37.39 -29.70 -12.13
C LYS A 42 35.89 -29.93 -12.40
N PHE A 43 35.51 -29.97 -13.69
CA PHE A 43 34.14 -30.25 -14.15
C PHE A 43 33.06 -29.24 -13.70
N VAL A 44 33.33 -27.94 -13.87
CA VAL A 44 32.43 -26.83 -13.48
C VAL A 44 30.96 -27.04 -13.89
N ASN A 45 30.67 -27.50 -15.12
CA ASN A 45 29.29 -27.74 -15.56
C ASN A 45 28.56 -28.81 -14.73
N LYS A 46 29.28 -29.86 -14.29
CA LYS A 46 28.72 -30.94 -13.48
C LYS A 46 28.44 -30.46 -12.06
N THR A 47 29.35 -29.66 -11.51
CA THR A 47 29.22 -29.05 -10.17
C THR A 47 28.05 -28.06 -10.12
N LEU A 48 27.89 -27.23 -11.15
CA LEU A 48 26.77 -26.29 -11.25
C LEU A 48 25.43 -27.01 -11.47
N ALA A 49 25.41 -28.10 -12.25
CA ALA A 49 24.22 -28.91 -12.47
C ALA A 49 23.72 -29.57 -11.17
N ALA A 50 24.62 -30.04 -10.30
CA ALA A 50 24.25 -30.67 -9.03
C ALA A 50 23.45 -29.73 -8.09
N GLY A 51 23.62 -28.41 -8.23
CA GLY A 51 22.92 -27.39 -7.45
C GLY A 51 21.84 -26.62 -8.22
N SER A 52 21.40 -27.10 -9.39
CA SER A 52 20.37 -26.44 -10.20
C SER A 52 19.37 -27.44 -10.79
N SER A 53 18.17 -26.98 -11.14
CA SER A 53 17.16 -27.79 -11.84
C SER A 53 17.43 -27.93 -13.34
N ARG A 54 18.59 -27.46 -13.84
CA ARG A 54 18.94 -27.41 -15.27
C ARG A 54 19.90 -28.51 -15.68
N SER A 55 19.75 -29.00 -16.91
CA SER A 55 20.65 -30.02 -17.46
C SER A 55 22.06 -29.46 -17.70
N ILE A 56 23.05 -30.35 -17.68
CA ILE A 56 24.46 -30.02 -17.95
C ILE A 56 24.61 -29.28 -19.30
N GLN A 57 23.86 -29.69 -20.31
CA GLN A 57 23.90 -29.10 -21.65
C GLN A 57 23.29 -27.68 -21.68
N ALA A 58 22.21 -27.44 -20.92
CA ALA A 58 21.61 -26.12 -20.79
C ALA A 58 22.57 -25.13 -20.10
N ILE A 59 23.26 -25.58 -19.05
CA ILE A 59 24.27 -24.79 -18.33
C ILE A 59 25.46 -24.50 -19.24
N SER A 60 25.97 -25.52 -19.96
CA SER A 60 27.07 -25.35 -20.89
C SER A 60 26.74 -24.33 -22.00
N SER A 61 25.53 -24.38 -22.53
CA SER A 61 25.05 -23.43 -23.54
C SER A 61 24.95 -22.00 -22.99
N LYS A 62 24.43 -21.83 -21.76
CA LYS A 62 24.32 -20.51 -21.12
C LYS A 62 25.70 -19.91 -20.81
N ARG A 63 26.64 -20.72 -20.30
CA ARG A 63 28.02 -20.31 -20.00
C ARG A 63 28.81 -19.88 -21.24
N ALA A 64 28.47 -20.41 -22.42
CA ALA A 64 29.05 -19.98 -23.68
C ALA A 64 28.57 -18.59 -24.16
N THR A 65 27.55 -18.02 -23.52
CA THR A 65 26.95 -16.75 -23.97
C THR A 65 27.73 -15.53 -23.46
N VAL A 66 27.98 -14.54 -24.34
CA VAL A 66 28.68 -13.27 -24.01
C VAL A 66 28.03 -12.54 -22.83
N HIS A 67 26.70 -12.48 -22.81
CA HIS A 67 25.94 -11.85 -21.73
C HIS A 67 26.16 -12.51 -20.36
N TYR A 68 26.30 -13.84 -20.32
CA TYR A 68 26.59 -14.56 -19.08
C TYR A 68 28.02 -14.29 -18.59
N ASN A 69 28.99 -14.26 -19.50
CA ASN A 69 30.37 -13.92 -19.16
C ASN A 69 30.51 -12.50 -18.60
N ALA A 70 29.72 -11.54 -19.13
CA ALA A 70 29.65 -10.19 -18.60
C ALA A 70 29.06 -10.14 -17.17
N LEU A 71 27.97 -10.88 -16.92
CA LEU A 71 27.39 -11.03 -15.58
C LEU A 71 28.37 -11.66 -14.60
N LEU A 72 29.08 -12.72 -14.99
CA LEU A 72 30.08 -13.38 -14.15
C LEU A 72 31.25 -12.44 -13.80
N ALA A 73 31.69 -11.61 -14.74
CA ALA A 73 32.71 -10.60 -14.49
C ALA A 73 32.23 -9.48 -13.54
N GLU A 74 30.96 -9.08 -13.62
CA GLU A 74 30.35 -8.13 -12.69
C GLU A 74 30.27 -8.71 -11.26
N VAL A 75 29.81 -9.95 -11.13
CA VAL A 75 29.70 -10.63 -9.84
C VAL A 75 31.08 -10.80 -9.19
N ARG A 76 32.10 -11.21 -9.94
CA ARG A 76 33.48 -11.30 -9.43
C ARG A 76 34.04 -9.94 -8.98
N ARG A 77 33.72 -8.85 -9.69
CA ARG A 77 34.12 -7.49 -9.28
C ARG A 77 33.44 -7.07 -7.97
N LYS A 78 32.16 -7.41 -7.79
CA LYS A 78 31.44 -7.13 -6.53
C LYS A 78 32.05 -7.86 -5.35
N ILE A 79 32.31 -9.16 -5.49
CA ILE A 79 32.97 -9.97 -4.46
C ILE A 79 34.36 -9.42 -4.12
N ALA A 80 35.15 -9.03 -5.13
CA ALA A 80 36.47 -8.43 -4.92
C ALA A 80 36.39 -7.06 -4.21
N GLY A 81 35.39 -6.24 -4.54
CA GLY A 81 35.14 -4.96 -3.89
C GLY A 81 34.71 -5.10 -2.43
N GLU A 82 33.83 -6.05 -2.13
CA GLU A 82 33.41 -6.39 -0.77
C GLU A 82 34.58 -6.91 0.07
N ALA A 83 35.44 -7.77 -0.51
CA ALA A 83 36.65 -8.25 0.15
C ALA A 83 37.70 -7.13 0.37
N GLN A 84 37.70 -6.08 -0.44
CA GLN A 84 38.55 -4.91 -0.24
C GLN A 84 38.00 -4.03 0.89
N ILE A 85 36.69 -3.78 0.93
CA ILE A 85 36.01 -3.05 2.00
C ILE A 85 36.20 -3.75 3.35
N ALA A 86 36.05 -5.08 3.40
CA ALA A 86 36.26 -5.87 4.61
C ALA A 86 37.72 -5.78 5.13
N ARG A 87 38.71 -5.73 4.23
CA ARG A 87 40.12 -5.52 4.60
C ARG A 87 40.38 -4.11 5.13
N THR A 88 39.77 -3.08 4.54
CA THR A 88 39.89 -1.69 5.01
C THR A 88 39.24 -1.49 6.39
N LEU A 89 38.10 -2.15 6.66
CA LEU A 89 37.45 -2.14 7.97
C LEU A 89 38.23 -2.96 9.02
N GLY A 90 38.86 -4.06 8.62
CA GLY A 90 39.73 -4.85 9.49
C GLY A 90 40.99 -4.10 9.93
N SER A 91 41.59 -3.29 9.05
CA SER A 91 42.72 -2.43 9.40
C SER A 91 42.37 -1.26 10.32
N ALA A 92 41.10 -0.82 10.36
CA ALA A 92 40.63 0.23 11.25
C ALA A 92 40.36 -0.25 12.69
N SER A 93 40.31 -1.56 12.91
CA SER A 93 39.98 -2.17 14.20
C SER A 93 41.20 -2.40 15.12
N ASN A 94 42.40 -1.97 14.71
CA ASN A 94 43.64 -2.20 15.47
C ASN A 94 44.17 -0.96 16.24
N VAL A 95 43.32 0.05 16.48
CA VAL A 95 43.66 1.20 17.34
C VAL A 95 42.48 1.53 18.25
N HIS A 96 42.35 0.76 19.34
CA HIS A 96 42.07 1.21 20.71
C HIS A 96 41.54 0.02 21.52
N GLU A 97 42.45 -0.63 22.24
CA GLU A 97 42.12 -1.49 23.36
C GLU A 97 42.42 -0.70 24.63
N SER A 98 41.38 -0.30 25.36
CA SER A 98 41.44 0.09 26.76
C SER A 98 40.06 -0.16 27.37
N SER A 99 40.05 -1.11 28.31
CA SER A 99 38.93 -1.75 28.98
C SER A 99 38.18 -0.85 29.95
N GLU A 100 36.85 -1.00 30.04
CA GLU A 100 36.14 -0.93 31.33
C GLU A 100 35.03 -1.98 31.38
N LEU A 101 35.14 -2.86 32.38
CA LEU A 101 34.21 -3.92 32.76
C LEU A 101 33.02 -3.32 33.52
N LEU A 102 31.80 -3.84 33.36
CA LEU A 102 30.84 -3.96 34.46
C LEU A 102 29.78 -5.05 34.24
N ASN A 103 29.97 -6.08 35.05
CA ASN A 103 29.18 -7.22 35.51
C ASN A 103 27.64 -7.21 35.28
N SER A 104 27.13 -8.27 34.64
CA SER A 104 25.71 -8.62 34.58
C SER A 104 25.41 -9.74 35.57
N SER A 105 24.96 -9.40 36.78
CA SER A 105 24.24 -10.31 37.67
C SER A 105 23.60 -9.51 38.81
N ASN A 106 22.33 -9.82 39.10
CA ASN A 106 21.44 -9.25 40.13
C ASN A 106 20.50 -8.11 39.71
N LEU A 107 19.32 -8.47 39.18
CA LEU A 107 18.05 -7.94 39.70
C LEU A 107 16.84 -8.76 39.22
N ALA A 108 16.80 -10.04 39.57
CA ALA A 108 15.63 -10.91 39.40
C ALA A 108 15.16 -11.42 40.76
N ALA A 109 14.62 -10.52 41.59
CA ALA A 109 13.78 -10.87 42.74
C ALA A 109 13.30 -9.58 43.42
N GLN A 110 12.05 -9.19 43.17
CA GLN A 110 11.13 -8.54 44.14
C GLN A 110 9.92 -7.99 43.36
N MET A 111 8.86 -8.80 43.28
CA MET A 111 7.52 -8.28 43.01
C MET A 111 6.85 -7.96 44.35
N PRO A 112 6.13 -6.84 44.48
CA PRO A 112 5.01 -6.75 45.38
C PRO A 112 3.66 -6.73 44.62
N ALA A 113 2.82 -7.63 45.10
CA ALA A 113 1.36 -7.66 45.17
C ALA A 113 0.52 -6.57 44.45
N ARG A 114 -0.39 -7.08 43.61
CA ARG A 114 -1.85 -6.88 43.67
C ARG A 114 -2.32 -5.43 43.95
N TYR A 115 -2.64 -4.68 42.91
CA TYR A 115 -3.50 -3.49 43.01
C TYR A 115 -4.82 -3.69 42.25
N SER A 116 -5.89 -3.46 42.99
CA SER A 116 -7.29 -3.48 42.57
C SER A 116 -7.60 -2.27 41.68
N TRP A 117 -8.24 -2.51 40.54
CA TRP A 117 -8.76 -1.45 39.67
C TRP A 117 -10.20 -1.13 40.04
N THR A 118 -10.42 -0.02 40.75
CA THR A 118 -11.75 0.59 40.82
C THR A 118 -11.62 2.09 40.63
N SER A 119 -12.41 2.61 39.69
CA SER A 119 -12.87 4.01 39.65
C SER A 119 -11.78 5.08 39.51
N ASP A 120 -11.25 5.26 38.29
CA ASP A 120 -10.68 6.56 37.85
C ASP A 120 -10.65 6.58 36.31
N ARG A 121 -11.82 6.74 35.70
CA ARG A 121 -11.95 6.97 34.24
C ARG A 121 -12.39 8.38 33.87
N GLU A 122 -12.63 9.25 34.85
CA GLU A 122 -13.21 10.58 34.61
C GLU A 122 -12.30 11.75 35.01
N SER A 123 -11.11 11.52 35.57
CA SER A 123 -10.17 12.59 35.98
C SER A 123 -8.92 12.76 35.09
N ILE A 124 -8.62 11.83 34.17
CA ILE A 124 -7.39 11.88 33.33
C ILE A 124 -7.61 12.68 32.02
N ALA A 125 -8.68 13.47 31.93
CA ALA A 125 -8.95 14.32 30.77
C ALA A 125 -8.32 15.73 30.87
N ASN A 126 -7.84 16.15 32.05
CA ASN A 126 -7.50 17.55 32.29
C ASN A 126 -6.02 17.89 32.51
N ASP A 127 -5.10 16.93 32.56
CA ASP A 127 -3.66 17.20 32.74
C ASP A 127 -2.82 16.50 31.66
N VAL A 128 -3.06 16.85 30.40
CA VAL A 128 -2.06 16.64 29.34
C VAL A 128 -1.36 17.97 29.11
N ASP A 129 -0.15 18.06 29.67
CA ASP A 129 0.83 19.12 29.47
C ASP A 129 0.76 19.74 28.06
N GLN A 130 0.49 21.04 28.01
CA GLN A 130 0.53 21.89 26.81
C GLN A 130 1.97 22.13 26.33
N ALA A 131 2.75 21.07 26.15
CA ALA A 131 4.08 21.14 25.57
C ALA A 131 3.98 21.34 24.04
N LYS A 132 3.96 22.62 23.63
CA LYS A 132 4.24 23.22 22.29
C LYS A 132 4.09 22.33 21.04
N CYS A 133 2.88 21.85 20.76
CA CYS A 133 2.45 21.72 19.36
C CYS A 133 2.43 23.12 18.73
N PRO A 134 2.89 23.34 17.48
CA PRO A 134 2.69 24.63 16.82
C PRO A 134 1.20 24.95 16.85
N ASP A 135 0.84 26.14 17.36
CA ASP A 135 -0.56 26.54 17.42
C ASP A 135 -1.09 26.65 15.99
N ILE A 136 -1.92 25.69 15.58
CA ILE A 136 -2.50 25.64 14.24
C ILE A 136 -3.38 26.89 14.02
N LYS A 137 -3.97 27.46 15.07
CA LYS A 137 -4.75 28.71 14.96
C LYS A 137 -3.84 29.88 14.58
N GLN A 138 -2.71 30.01 15.27
CA GLN A 138 -1.71 31.02 14.92
C GLN A 138 -1.11 30.79 13.52
N TYR A 139 -0.86 29.54 13.14
CA TYR A 139 -0.43 29.22 11.78
C TYR A 139 -1.46 29.67 10.74
N VAL A 140 -2.74 29.36 10.98
CA VAL A 140 -3.85 29.75 10.09
C VAL A 140 -3.93 31.26 9.94
N ARG A 141 -3.84 32.02 11.05
CA ARG A 141 -3.79 33.49 10.99
C ARG A 141 -2.62 33.99 10.13
N ASN A 142 -1.40 33.65 10.54
CA ASN A 142 -0.20 34.22 9.94
C ASN A 142 0.05 33.78 8.49
N ASN A 143 -0.40 32.58 8.10
CA ASN A 143 -0.05 31.98 6.81
C ASN A 143 -1.25 31.88 5.86
N ILE A 144 -2.49 31.99 6.34
CA ILE A 144 -3.68 31.91 5.47
C ILE A 144 -4.42 33.24 5.44
N LEU A 145 -4.71 33.80 6.61
CA LEU A 145 -5.55 35.01 6.74
C LEU A 145 -4.75 36.31 6.56
N ASP A 146 -3.47 36.36 6.93
CA ASP A 146 -2.65 37.57 6.80
C ASP A 146 -1.88 37.65 5.47
N VAL A 147 -1.92 36.57 4.68
CA VAL A 147 -1.24 36.50 3.37
C VAL A 147 -2.24 36.71 2.25
N GLY A 148 -2.30 37.95 1.74
CA GLY A 148 -3.27 38.34 0.71
C GLY A 148 -3.30 37.46 -0.55
N GLU A 149 -2.16 36.90 -0.97
CA GLU A 149 -2.09 35.97 -2.12
C GLU A 149 -2.89 34.68 -1.90
N HIS A 150 -2.94 34.18 -0.66
CA HIS A 150 -3.63 32.95 -0.31
C HIS A 150 -5.13 33.17 -0.14
N ILE A 151 -5.54 34.31 0.43
CA ILE A 151 -6.95 34.70 0.59
C ILE A 151 -7.68 34.73 -0.76
N VAL A 152 -7.06 35.31 -1.79
CA VAL A 152 -7.64 35.39 -3.15
C VAL A 152 -7.89 34.00 -3.78
N ASN A 153 -7.24 32.97 -3.24
CA ASN A 153 -7.37 31.60 -3.70
C ASN A 153 -8.33 30.74 -2.88
N ILE A 154 -9.06 31.34 -1.95
CA ILE A 154 -10.01 30.67 -1.06
C ILE A 154 -11.40 31.31 -1.26
N SER A 155 -12.44 30.48 -1.26
CA SER A 155 -13.83 30.92 -1.35
C SER A 155 -14.29 31.63 -0.07
N ASP A 156 -15.22 32.58 -0.20
CA ASP A 156 -15.72 33.38 0.93
C ASP A 156 -16.21 32.50 2.09
N GLY A 157 -17.00 31.46 1.80
CA GLY A 157 -17.48 30.54 2.84
C GLY A 157 -16.36 29.73 3.53
N MET A 158 -15.22 29.54 2.87
CA MET A 158 -14.05 28.91 3.49
C MET A 158 -13.26 29.92 4.33
N LEU A 159 -13.20 31.19 3.91
CA LEU A 159 -12.65 32.28 4.73
C LEU A 159 -13.45 32.43 6.02
N ASP A 160 -14.78 32.41 5.96
CA ASP A 160 -15.65 32.45 7.14
C ASP A 160 -15.32 31.31 8.11
N ALA A 161 -15.15 30.09 7.59
CA ALA A 161 -14.78 28.93 8.40
C ALA A 161 -13.38 29.07 9.05
N LEU A 162 -12.43 29.72 8.36
CA LEU A 162 -11.07 29.96 8.87
C LEU A 162 -11.05 31.05 9.95
N VAL A 163 -11.79 32.14 9.75
CA VAL A 163 -11.94 33.22 10.73
C VAL A 163 -12.59 32.67 12.00
N GLU A 164 -13.68 31.93 11.86
CA GLU A 164 -14.36 31.28 13.00
C GLU A 164 -13.43 30.32 13.76
N PHE A 165 -12.62 29.55 13.03
CA PHE A 165 -11.63 28.65 13.63
C PHE A 165 -10.51 29.40 14.37
N ALA A 166 -10.02 30.51 13.80
CA ALA A 166 -8.93 31.28 14.36
C ALA A 166 -9.38 32.08 15.61
N ASP A 167 -10.53 32.74 15.55
CA ASP A 167 -10.97 33.74 16.53
C ASP A 167 -11.74 33.17 17.73
N ASN A 168 -11.73 31.85 17.91
CA ASN A 168 -12.29 31.15 19.07
C ASN A 168 -13.78 31.44 19.31
N GLY A 169 -14.63 31.14 18.34
CA GLY A 169 -16.00 30.76 18.64
C GLY A 169 -16.89 31.88 19.19
N MET A 170 -17.04 32.98 18.46
CA MET A 170 -18.23 33.82 18.61
C MET A 170 -19.41 33.06 17.99
N VAL A 171 -19.89 32.09 18.77
CA VAL A 171 -20.85 31.02 18.46
C VAL A 171 -21.95 31.45 17.48
N LEU A 172 -21.84 31.00 16.24
CA LEU A 172 -23.01 30.73 15.41
C LEU A 172 -22.94 29.38 14.69
N MET A 173 -21.75 28.90 14.26
CA MET A 173 -21.63 27.73 13.39
C MET A 173 -20.33 26.92 13.62
N ASP A 174 -20.36 25.58 13.52
CA ASP A 174 -19.18 24.70 13.69
C ASP A 174 -18.19 24.87 12.52
N PRO A 175 -16.94 25.34 12.74
CA PRO A 175 -15.97 25.60 11.66
C PRO A 175 -15.60 24.33 10.87
N VAL A 176 -15.65 23.16 11.51
CA VAL A 176 -15.38 21.89 10.83
C VAL A 176 -16.49 21.59 9.81
N GLN A 177 -17.74 21.86 10.17
CA GLN A 177 -18.88 21.67 9.28
C GLN A 177 -18.93 22.75 8.19
N GLN A 178 -18.70 24.01 8.54
CA GLN A 178 -18.65 25.12 7.58
C GLN A 178 -17.57 24.89 6.50
N SER A 179 -16.36 24.50 6.92
CA SER A 179 -15.28 24.22 5.97
C SER A 179 -15.63 23.08 5.00
N LEU A 180 -16.39 22.07 5.45
CA LEU A 180 -16.90 21.04 4.53
C LEU A 180 -17.93 21.59 3.55
N GLU A 181 -18.88 22.38 4.03
CA GLU A 181 -19.95 22.96 3.20
C GLU A 181 -19.38 23.88 2.13
N ALA A 182 -18.48 24.79 2.50
CA ALA A 182 -17.76 25.65 1.56
C ALA A 182 -17.00 24.83 0.52
N LEU A 183 -16.28 23.79 0.96
CA LEU A 183 -15.56 22.90 0.05
C LEU A 183 -16.50 22.17 -0.93
N MET A 184 -17.66 21.70 -0.45
CA MET A 184 -18.66 21.03 -1.28
C MET A 184 -19.32 21.97 -2.29
N LEU A 185 -19.57 23.22 -1.92
CA LEU A 185 -20.05 24.26 -2.85
C LEU A 185 -19.02 24.52 -3.96
N THR A 186 -17.75 24.70 -3.59
CA THR A 186 -16.66 24.90 -4.55
C THR A 186 -16.50 23.69 -5.48
N ILE A 187 -16.63 22.47 -4.97
CA ILE A 187 -16.65 21.24 -5.76
C ILE A 187 -17.88 21.15 -6.68
N GLY A 188 -19.03 21.61 -6.22
CA GLY A 188 -20.28 21.67 -6.99
C GLY A 188 -20.17 22.57 -8.21
N ASN A 189 -19.47 23.69 -8.08
CA ASN A 189 -19.24 24.68 -9.15
C ASN A 189 -18.25 24.21 -10.22
N VAL A 190 -17.50 23.12 -9.98
CA VAL A 190 -16.62 22.55 -10.99
C VAL A 190 -17.45 21.99 -12.15
N GLN A 191 -17.50 22.74 -13.25
CA GLN A 191 -18.20 22.34 -14.47
C GLN A 191 -17.70 20.98 -14.97
N CYS A 192 -18.67 20.10 -15.25
CA CYS A 192 -18.41 18.80 -15.84
C CYS A 192 -18.31 18.97 -17.36
N SER A 193 -17.12 19.25 -17.88
CA SER A 193 -16.85 19.31 -19.31
C SER A 193 -16.75 17.92 -19.99
N GLN A 194 -17.14 16.84 -19.30
CA GLN A 194 -17.09 15.49 -19.85
C GLN A 194 -18.34 14.69 -19.48
N GLN A 195 -18.98 14.16 -20.54
CA GLN A 195 -19.99 13.10 -20.58
C GLN A 195 -21.47 13.53 -20.59
N GLN A 196 -21.84 14.28 -21.62
CA GLN A 196 -23.09 13.95 -22.32
C GLN A 196 -22.87 12.67 -23.13
N GLY A 197 -23.74 11.68 -22.95
CA GLY A 197 -23.87 10.57 -23.90
C GLY A 197 -23.40 9.18 -23.47
N ALA A 198 -23.70 8.73 -22.25
CA ALA A 198 -23.98 7.32 -22.03
C ALA A 198 -25.40 7.21 -21.45
N ALA A 199 -26.39 7.28 -22.34
CA ALA A 199 -27.76 6.94 -21.99
C ALA A 199 -27.76 5.54 -21.34
N LEU A 200 -28.37 5.45 -20.16
CA LEU A 200 -28.70 4.19 -19.51
C LEU A 200 -29.58 3.39 -20.49
N ARG A 201 -28.98 2.49 -21.27
CA ARG A 201 -29.74 1.47 -21.96
C ARG A 201 -30.24 0.53 -20.90
N ASN A 202 -31.54 0.59 -20.65
CA ASN A 202 -32.24 -0.43 -19.91
C ASN A 202 -32.01 -1.76 -20.66
N THR A 203 -31.23 -2.67 -20.08
CA THR A 203 -30.91 -3.97 -20.69
C THR A 203 -31.66 -5.07 -19.97
N ASP A 204 -32.98 -4.93 -19.89
CA ASP A 204 -33.88 -5.99 -19.43
C ASP A 204 -34.25 -6.97 -20.57
N ALA A 205 -33.27 -7.29 -21.40
CA ALA A 205 -33.35 -8.42 -22.33
C ALA A 205 -31.98 -9.08 -22.42
N ARG A 206 -31.83 -10.25 -21.78
CA ARG A 206 -30.72 -11.17 -22.05
C ARG A 206 -30.90 -11.72 -23.47
N GLU A 207 -30.57 -10.92 -24.49
CA GLU A 207 -30.54 -11.39 -25.86
C GLU A 207 -29.53 -12.56 -25.97
N PHE A 208 -29.96 -13.64 -26.62
CA PHE A 208 -29.10 -14.78 -26.86
C PHE A 208 -27.99 -14.42 -27.86
N ILE A 209 -26.85 -13.94 -27.36
CA ILE A 209 -25.70 -13.62 -28.21
C ILE A 209 -25.08 -14.91 -28.77
N PRO A 210 -24.98 -15.08 -30.11
CA PRO A 210 -24.35 -16.25 -30.73
C PRO A 210 -22.91 -16.47 -30.24
N ARG A 211 -22.50 -17.74 -30.10
CA ARG A 211 -21.19 -18.16 -29.54
C ARG A 211 -19.99 -17.48 -30.24
N ILE A 212 -20.07 -17.26 -31.55
CA ILE A 212 -19.05 -16.59 -32.37
C ILE A 212 -18.89 -15.11 -31.97
N ARG A 213 -20.00 -14.41 -31.73
CA ARG A 213 -20.00 -12.99 -31.34
C ARG A 213 -19.43 -12.81 -29.93
N ARG A 214 -19.73 -13.72 -29.00
CA ARG A 214 -19.11 -13.74 -27.65
C ARG A 214 -17.59 -13.93 -27.71
N LYS A 215 -17.10 -14.86 -28.54
CA LYS A 215 -15.65 -15.10 -28.70
C LYS A 215 -14.94 -13.86 -29.25
N ARG A 216 -15.53 -13.18 -30.24
CA ARG A 216 -15.00 -11.91 -30.78
C ARG A 216 -14.99 -10.79 -29.74
N GLN A 217 -16.04 -10.65 -28.95
CA GLN A 217 -16.12 -9.65 -27.87
C GLN A 217 -15.07 -9.91 -26.78
N ARG A 218 -14.91 -11.15 -26.31
CA ARG A 218 -13.86 -11.50 -25.33
C ARG A 218 -12.46 -11.27 -25.90
N TYR A 219 -12.22 -11.62 -27.16
CA TYR A 219 -10.95 -11.34 -27.82
C TYR A 219 -10.67 -9.84 -27.87
N ALA A 220 -11.65 -9.02 -28.28
CA ALA A 220 -11.49 -7.56 -28.31
C ALA A 220 -11.24 -6.98 -26.90
N HIS A 221 -11.95 -7.45 -25.88
CA HIS A 221 -11.75 -7.08 -24.48
C HIS A 221 -10.35 -7.44 -23.97
N HIS A 222 -9.90 -8.68 -24.19
CA HIS A 222 -8.55 -9.09 -23.82
C HIS A 222 -7.47 -8.32 -24.59
N GLN A 223 -7.68 -8.01 -25.88
CA GLN A 223 -6.75 -7.19 -26.67
C GLN A 223 -6.68 -5.74 -26.13
N TYR A 224 -7.81 -5.19 -25.69
CA TYR A 224 -7.85 -3.90 -25.02
C TYR A 224 -7.07 -3.93 -23.70
N LEU A 225 -7.36 -4.90 -22.82
CA LEU A 225 -6.63 -5.05 -21.55
C LEU A 225 -5.14 -5.30 -21.79
N TYR A 226 -4.75 -6.09 -22.78
CA TYR A 226 -3.32 -6.31 -23.09
C TYR A 226 -2.58 -5.01 -23.43
N LYS A 227 -3.27 -4.06 -24.07
CA LYS A 227 -2.71 -2.75 -24.43
C LYS A 227 -2.73 -1.75 -23.27
N HIS A 228 -3.81 -1.74 -22.47
CA HIS A 228 -4.06 -0.69 -21.49
C HIS A 228 -3.82 -1.11 -20.03
N ASP A 229 -4.04 -2.38 -19.69
CA ASP A 229 -3.91 -2.92 -18.33
C ASP A 229 -3.58 -4.43 -18.34
N ARG A 230 -2.29 -4.74 -18.55
CA ARG A 230 -1.78 -6.12 -18.61
C ARG A 230 -1.95 -6.87 -17.30
N SER A 231 -1.94 -6.17 -16.17
CA SER A 231 -2.08 -6.76 -14.84
C SER A 231 -3.49 -7.29 -14.64
N ASN A 232 -4.50 -6.49 -15.03
CA ASN A 232 -5.89 -6.91 -14.96
C ASN A 232 -6.20 -8.03 -15.95
N LEU A 233 -5.60 -8.00 -17.15
CA LEU A 233 -5.67 -9.16 -18.07
C LEU A 233 -5.11 -10.43 -17.43
N ALA A 234 -3.94 -10.34 -16.79
CA ALA A 234 -3.32 -11.50 -16.14
C ALA A 234 -4.22 -12.03 -15.02
N ALA A 235 -4.77 -11.15 -14.18
CA ALA A 235 -5.72 -11.54 -13.15
C ALA A 235 -6.99 -12.19 -13.76
N GLU A 236 -7.54 -11.65 -14.84
CA GLU A 236 -8.71 -12.24 -15.51
C GLU A 236 -8.40 -13.62 -16.10
N LEU A 237 -7.21 -13.82 -16.68
CA LEU A 237 -6.80 -15.09 -17.29
C LEU A 237 -6.42 -16.17 -16.27
N PHE A 238 -5.69 -15.81 -15.21
CA PHE A 238 -5.16 -16.77 -14.23
C PHE A 238 -6.11 -16.97 -13.06
N ASP A 239 -6.69 -15.89 -12.52
CA ASP A 239 -7.55 -15.94 -11.34
C ASP A 239 -9.04 -16.09 -11.72
N GLY A 240 -9.36 -15.92 -13.00
CA GLY A 240 -10.71 -16.08 -13.54
C GLY A 240 -11.68 -14.99 -13.08
N VAL A 241 -11.22 -13.81 -12.67
CA VAL A 241 -12.04 -12.78 -12.01
C VAL A 241 -13.31 -12.45 -12.79
N ASN A 242 -14.42 -13.09 -12.41
CA ASN A 242 -15.72 -12.77 -12.95
C ASN A 242 -16.22 -11.51 -12.24
N SER A 243 -16.03 -10.34 -12.85
CA SER A 243 -16.66 -9.08 -12.40
C SER A 243 -18.19 -9.13 -12.37
N THR A 244 -18.80 -10.24 -12.80
CA THR A 244 -20.23 -10.50 -12.89
C THR A 244 -20.79 -11.40 -11.79
N ALA A 245 -19.98 -11.80 -10.80
CA ALA A 245 -20.50 -12.60 -9.68
C ALA A 245 -21.55 -11.80 -8.89
N GLU A 246 -22.73 -12.40 -8.69
CA GLU A 246 -23.79 -11.80 -7.89
C GLU A 246 -23.37 -11.78 -6.41
N CYS A 247 -23.54 -10.64 -5.77
CA CYS A 247 -23.22 -10.46 -4.36
C CYS A 247 -24.18 -11.31 -3.50
N PRO A 248 -23.72 -11.94 -2.40
CA PRO A 248 -24.60 -12.62 -1.47
C PRO A 248 -25.70 -11.68 -0.94
N PRO A 249 -26.88 -12.20 -0.60
CA PRO A 249 -27.95 -11.43 0.02
C PRO A 249 -27.46 -10.64 1.24
N ILE A 250 -27.93 -9.41 1.38
CA ILE A 250 -27.46 -8.49 2.42
C ILE A 250 -27.66 -9.04 3.84
N GLY A 251 -28.74 -9.79 4.10
CA GLY A 251 -29.00 -10.40 5.41
C GLY A 251 -27.92 -11.40 5.82
N ILE A 252 -27.56 -12.31 4.92
CA ILE A 252 -26.52 -13.33 5.15
C ILE A 252 -25.16 -12.65 5.38
N ALA A 253 -24.84 -11.65 4.56
CA ALA A 253 -23.60 -10.90 4.71
C ALA A 253 -23.55 -10.14 6.04
N TYR A 254 -24.64 -9.46 6.41
CA TYR A 254 -24.73 -8.68 7.63
C TYR A 254 -24.56 -9.57 8.86
N GLU A 255 -25.32 -10.66 8.97
CA GLU A 255 -25.22 -11.60 10.09
C GLU A 255 -23.80 -12.15 10.25
N HIS A 256 -23.19 -12.60 9.15
CA HIS A 256 -21.83 -13.13 9.19
C HIS A 256 -20.81 -12.10 9.70
N PHE A 257 -20.77 -10.90 9.11
CA PHE A 257 -19.77 -9.90 9.46
C PHE A 257 -20.06 -9.20 10.79
N GLN A 258 -21.32 -9.08 11.20
CA GLN A 258 -21.68 -8.60 12.53
C GLN A 258 -21.10 -9.51 13.60
N ASN A 259 -21.23 -10.83 13.45
CA ASN A 259 -20.65 -11.79 14.38
C ASN A 259 -19.13 -11.67 14.44
N VAL A 260 -18.46 -11.46 13.30
CA VAL A 260 -16.99 -11.31 13.25
C VAL A 260 -16.50 -10.00 13.90
N TRP A 261 -17.25 -8.89 13.75
CA TRP A 261 -16.78 -7.56 14.16
C TRP A 261 -17.34 -7.08 15.50
N SER A 262 -18.40 -7.70 16.03
CA SER A 262 -18.98 -7.33 17.33
C SER A 262 -18.25 -7.97 18.51
N GLU A 263 -17.36 -8.93 18.25
CA GLU A 263 -16.54 -9.55 19.29
C GLU A 263 -15.51 -8.55 19.83
N VAL A 264 -15.66 -8.18 21.11
CA VAL A 264 -14.66 -7.37 21.82
C VAL A 264 -13.47 -8.26 22.16
N THR A 265 -12.44 -8.23 21.33
CA THR A 265 -11.15 -8.87 21.64
C THR A 265 -10.39 -8.04 22.66
N LYS A 266 -10.00 -8.67 23.78
CA LYS A 266 -9.03 -8.09 24.71
C LYS A 266 -7.63 -8.38 24.19
N ASP A 267 -6.82 -7.33 24.01
CA ASP A 267 -5.41 -7.50 23.68
C ASP A 267 -4.73 -8.33 24.77
N LYS A 268 -4.11 -9.44 24.37
CA LYS A 268 -3.46 -10.39 25.28
C LYS A 268 -2.03 -9.98 25.66
N GLY A 269 -1.52 -8.89 25.11
CA GLY A 269 -0.16 -8.39 25.34
C GLY A 269 -0.10 -7.32 26.42
N ALA A 270 0.99 -7.29 27.18
CA ALA A 270 1.29 -6.13 28.02
C ALA A 270 1.51 -4.91 27.11
N PHE A 271 0.70 -3.87 27.27
CA PHE A 271 0.96 -2.57 26.65
C PHE A 271 2.15 -1.94 27.36
N VAL A 272 3.33 -2.02 26.75
CA VAL A 272 4.49 -1.27 27.22
C VAL A 272 4.32 0.15 26.70
N ARG A 273 4.07 1.11 27.59
CA ARG A 273 4.07 2.53 27.23
C ARG A 273 5.50 2.87 26.78
N GLY A 274 5.70 3.05 25.47
CA GLY A 274 6.96 3.48 24.90
C GLY A 274 7.31 4.91 25.30
N LYS A 275 8.54 5.34 25.01
CA LYS A 275 8.93 6.76 25.11
C LYS A 275 7.95 7.62 24.33
N GLU A 276 7.65 8.81 24.86
CA GLU A 276 6.78 9.77 24.19
C GLU A 276 7.28 10.01 22.76
N VAL A 277 6.34 9.90 21.85
CA VAL A 277 6.54 10.05 20.43
C VAL A 277 6.31 11.53 20.13
N GLY A 278 7.22 12.19 19.40
CA GLY A 278 7.14 13.63 19.10
C GLY A 278 5.82 14.03 18.43
N ALA A 279 4.84 14.42 19.24
CA ALA A 279 3.50 14.80 18.82
C ALA A 279 3.54 15.99 17.86
N ASP A 280 4.55 16.85 18.02
CA ASP A 280 4.81 18.05 17.24
C ASP A 280 4.84 17.77 15.73
N ILE A 281 5.39 16.63 15.30
CA ILE A 281 5.48 16.27 13.87
C ILE A 281 4.12 15.78 13.34
N LEU A 282 3.36 15.06 14.16
CA LEU A 282 2.06 14.50 13.76
C LEU A 282 1.01 15.61 13.66
N LEU A 283 1.01 16.51 14.62
CA LEU A 283 0.05 17.59 14.79
C LEU A 283 0.54 18.94 14.23
N ALA A 284 1.70 18.99 13.59
CA ALA A 284 2.16 20.18 12.85
C ALA A 284 1.10 20.63 11.82
N PRO A 285 1.03 21.93 11.47
CA PRO A 285 0.17 22.39 10.40
C PRO A 285 0.38 21.65 9.07
N ILE A 286 -0.70 21.46 8.31
CA ILE A 286 -0.65 20.88 6.97
C ILE A 286 -0.18 21.96 6.00
N THR A 287 0.80 21.63 5.15
CA THR A 287 1.32 22.56 4.15
C THR A 287 0.70 22.30 2.77
N LEU A 288 0.85 23.24 1.82
CA LEU A 288 0.42 23.04 0.44
C LEU A 288 1.16 21.89 -0.25
N GLU A 289 2.43 21.65 0.10
CA GLU A 289 3.21 20.52 -0.40
C GLU A 289 2.61 19.18 0.04
N ASP A 290 2.07 19.09 1.25
CA ASP A 290 1.40 17.88 1.73
C ASP A 290 0.13 17.59 0.92
N ILE A 291 -0.67 18.62 0.59
CA ILE A 291 -1.88 18.47 -0.23
C ILE A 291 -1.52 18.07 -1.67
N THR A 292 -0.59 18.79 -2.31
CA THR A 292 -0.16 18.49 -3.68
C THR A 292 0.45 17.09 -3.78
N TRP A 293 1.26 16.70 -2.80
CA TRP A 293 1.81 15.35 -2.69
C TRP A 293 0.70 14.31 -2.56
N ALA A 294 -0.32 14.54 -1.71
CA ALA A 294 -1.41 13.60 -1.50
C ALA A 294 -2.26 13.41 -2.76
N LEU A 295 -2.59 14.51 -3.46
CA LEU A 295 -3.33 14.48 -4.73
C LEU A 295 -2.56 13.76 -5.85
N LYS A 296 -1.23 13.97 -5.92
CA LYS A 296 -0.35 13.31 -6.90
C LYS A 296 -0.24 11.81 -6.65
N ASN A 297 -0.08 11.41 -5.39
CA ASN A 297 0.16 10.01 -4.99
C ASN A 297 -1.13 9.22 -4.74
N THR A 298 -2.29 9.76 -5.11
CA THR A 298 -3.57 9.03 -5.09
C THR A 298 -3.89 8.49 -6.49
N PRO A 299 -4.21 7.20 -6.64
CA PRO A 299 -4.54 6.61 -7.94
C PRO A 299 -5.66 7.36 -8.67
N LYS A 300 -5.51 7.58 -9.98
CA LYS A 300 -6.47 8.33 -10.80
C LYS A 300 -7.87 7.71 -10.75
N GLU A 301 -7.95 6.38 -10.81
CA GLU A 301 -9.18 5.59 -10.85
C GLU A 301 -9.60 5.06 -9.47
N THR A 302 -9.39 5.87 -8.43
CA THR A 302 -9.81 5.51 -7.07
C THR A 302 -11.33 5.39 -6.98
N ALA A 303 -11.81 4.34 -6.30
CA ALA A 303 -13.23 4.14 -6.06
C ALA A 303 -13.82 5.30 -5.25
N LYS A 304 -15.04 5.73 -5.57
CA LYS A 304 -15.76 6.80 -4.87
C LYS A 304 -16.29 6.32 -3.52
N GLY A 305 -16.43 7.23 -2.55
CA GLY A 305 -17.10 6.96 -1.27
C GLY A 305 -18.63 6.99 -1.40
N PRO A 306 -19.37 7.04 -0.27
CA PRO A 306 -20.83 7.22 -0.28
C PRO A 306 -21.25 8.59 -0.84
N ASP A 307 -20.38 9.59 -0.77
CA ASP A 307 -20.53 10.94 -1.32
C ASP A 307 -20.41 11.01 -2.85
N GLN A 308 -20.07 9.89 -3.52
CA GLN A 308 -19.89 9.79 -4.97
C GLN A 308 -18.86 10.77 -5.57
N LEU A 309 -17.98 11.35 -4.75
CA LEU A 309 -17.00 12.33 -5.15
C LEU A 309 -15.79 11.67 -5.83
N PRO A 310 -15.52 11.94 -7.12
CA PRO A 310 -14.32 11.44 -7.79
C PRO A 310 -13.09 12.32 -7.51
N LEU A 311 -11.90 11.71 -7.53
CA LEU A 311 -10.63 12.42 -7.34
C LEU A 311 -10.38 13.54 -8.37
N TRP A 312 -10.84 13.38 -9.62
CA TRP A 312 -10.60 14.40 -10.65
C TRP A 312 -11.28 15.73 -10.32
N LYS A 313 -12.43 15.74 -9.63
CA LYS A 313 -13.07 16.98 -9.18
C LYS A 313 -12.20 17.70 -8.15
N LEU A 314 -11.63 16.94 -7.21
CA LEU A 314 -10.70 17.48 -6.23
C LEU A 314 -9.41 18.03 -6.84
N LYS A 315 -9.00 17.51 -8.00
CA LYS A 315 -7.85 18.05 -8.73
C LYS A 315 -8.16 19.34 -9.53
N LYS A 316 -9.44 19.69 -9.68
CA LYS A 316 -9.88 20.89 -10.42
C LYS A 316 -10.18 22.07 -9.50
N ILE A 317 -10.47 21.84 -8.23
CA ILE A 317 -10.59 22.93 -7.26
C ILE A 317 -9.19 23.48 -6.92
N LYS A 318 -9.14 24.72 -6.44
CA LYS A 318 -7.90 25.34 -5.96
C LYS A 318 -7.37 24.53 -4.77
N THR A 319 -6.07 24.24 -4.76
CA THR A 319 -5.40 23.48 -3.70
C THR A 319 -5.60 24.12 -2.31
N HIS A 320 -5.67 25.45 -2.27
CA HIS A 320 -5.89 26.24 -1.06
C HIS A 320 -7.19 25.89 -0.33
N GLU A 321 -8.25 25.48 -1.02
CA GLU A 321 -9.52 25.03 -0.41
C GLU A 321 -9.33 23.78 0.45
N LEU A 322 -8.61 22.79 -0.09
CA LEU A 322 -8.31 21.54 0.63
C LEU A 322 -7.36 21.79 1.79
N TRP A 323 -6.37 22.66 1.57
CA TRP A 323 -5.39 23.04 2.57
C TRP A 323 -6.03 23.75 3.77
N ALA A 324 -6.92 24.71 3.51
CA ALA A 324 -7.68 25.43 4.52
C ALA A 324 -8.55 24.45 5.34
N ALA A 325 -9.41 23.68 4.68
CA ALA A 325 -10.31 22.74 5.34
C ALA A 325 -9.56 21.73 6.21
N MET A 326 -8.49 21.12 5.68
CA MET A 326 -7.74 20.10 6.41
C MET A 326 -6.99 20.66 7.63
N ASN A 327 -6.55 21.93 7.60
CA ASN A 327 -5.96 22.58 8.77
C ASN A 327 -7.03 22.89 9.84
N VAL A 328 -8.23 23.31 9.44
CA VAL A 328 -9.36 23.45 10.37
C VAL A 328 -9.66 22.10 11.05
N TRP A 329 -9.71 21.01 10.29
CA TRP A 329 -9.97 19.67 10.83
C TRP A 329 -8.86 19.19 11.77
N LEU A 330 -7.60 19.41 11.40
CA LEU A 330 -6.45 19.03 12.22
C LEU A 330 -6.42 19.83 13.54
N GLY A 331 -6.58 21.15 13.45
CA GLY A 331 -6.57 22.04 14.60
C GLY A 331 -7.77 21.84 15.54
N SER A 332 -8.93 21.49 14.99
CA SER A 332 -10.12 21.13 15.78
C SER A 332 -10.08 19.70 16.31
N ARG A 333 -9.05 18.92 15.96
CA ARG A 333 -8.91 17.47 16.27
C ARG A 333 -10.15 16.65 15.90
N ARG A 334 -10.87 17.08 14.87
CA ARG A 334 -12.15 16.52 14.46
C ARG A 334 -12.32 16.64 12.96
N VAL A 335 -12.94 15.62 12.36
CA VAL A 335 -13.37 15.63 10.97
C VAL A 335 -14.90 15.68 10.90
N PRO A 336 -15.47 16.24 9.82
CA PRO A 336 -16.92 16.29 9.63
C PRO A 336 -17.59 14.93 9.79
N ALA A 337 -18.76 14.90 10.44
CA ALA A 337 -19.44 13.65 10.77
C ALA A 337 -19.84 12.86 9.51
N SER A 338 -20.26 13.54 8.45
CA SER A 338 -20.62 12.94 7.16
C SER A 338 -19.45 12.20 6.49
N LEU A 339 -18.21 12.66 6.70
CA LEU A 339 -17.01 12.00 6.16
C LEU A 339 -16.58 10.74 6.92
N LYS A 340 -17.21 10.45 8.08
CA LYS A 340 -17.00 9.19 8.82
C LYS A 340 -17.84 8.05 8.25
N LEU A 341 -18.85 8.37 7.44
CA LEU A 341 -19.67 7.39 6.75
C LEU A 341 -18.89 6.75 5.61
N ASN A 342 -19.03 5.43 5.48
CA ASN A 342 -18.37 4.64 4.46
C ASN A 342 -19.38 3.77 3.73
N ARG A 343 -19.07 3.39 2.49
CA ARG A 343 -19.82 2.34 1.78
C ARG A 343 -18.99 1.05 1.77
N THR A 344 -19.64 -0.09 1.92
CA THR A 344 -18.96 -1.40 1.85
C THR A 344 -19.42 -2.14 0.60
N LYS A 345 -18.46 -2.68 -0.17
CA LYS A 345 -18.71 -3.59 -1.28
C LYS A 345 -18.06 -4.93 -1.00
N LEU A 346 -18.76 -6.03 -1.26
CA LEU A 346 -18.18 -7.37 -1.19
C LEU A 346 -17.46 -7.68 -2.52
N LEU A 347 -16.20 -8.11 -2.42
CA LEU A 347 -15.41 -8.60 -3.54
C LEU A 347 -15.11 -10.09 -3.35
N PRO A 348 -15.29 -10.94 -4.36
CA PRO A 348 -14.98 -12.35 -4.23
C PRO A 348 -13.46 -12.58 -4.09
N LYS A 349 -13.07 -13.61 -3.34
CA LYS A 349 -11.66 -14.01 -3.17
C LYS A 349 -11.07 -14.68 -4.41
N GLY A 350 -11.94 -15.29 -5.23
CA GLY A 350 -11.64 -16.02 -6.46
C GLY A 350 -12.93 -16.38 -7.17
N THR A 351 -12.95 -17.46 -7.95
CA THR A 351 -14.14 -17.89 -8.72
C THR A 351 -14.88 -19.07 -8.14
N ALA A 352 -14.25 -19.82 -7.22
CA ALA A 352 -14.82 -21.03 -6.66
C ALA A 352 -15.71 -20.74 -5.44
N GLN A 353 -16.79 -21.53 -5.29
CA GLN A 353 -17.63 -21.60 -4.09
C GLN A 353 -18.13 -20.22 -3.61
N LEU A 354 -18.67 -19.41 -4.52
CA LEU A 354 -19.16 -18.06 -4.20
C LEU A 354 -20.46 -18.05 -3.38
N ASP A 355 -21.10 -19.20 -3.19
CA ASP A 355 -22.23 -19.38 -2.28
C ASP A 355 -21.81 -19.28 -0.80
N ASN A 356 -20.51 -19.48 -0.51
CA ASN A 356 -19.95 -19.36 0.83
C ASN A 356 -19.51 -17.92 1.12
N ILE A 357 -20.13 -17.28 2.11
CA ILE A 357 -19.82 -15.89 2.52
C ILE A 357 -18.35 -15.69 2.91
N LYS A 358 -17.65 -16.72 3.41
CA LYS A 358 -16.22 -16.67 3.75
C LYS A 358 -15.30 -16.43 2.55
N ASN A 359 -15.80 -16.71 1.35
CA ASN A 359 -15.10 -16.46 0.09
C ASN A 359 -15.30 -15.03 -0.43
N TRP A 360 -15.92 -14.15 0.36
CA TRP A 360 -16.08 -12.74 0.07
C TRP A 360 -15.22 -11.89 1.02
N ARG A 361 -14.67 -10.80 0.48
CA ARG A 361 -13.94 -9.77 1.23
C ARG A 361 -14.80 -8.52 1.30
N PRO A 362 -15.16 -8.04 2.50
CA PRO A 362 -15.77 -6.72 2.63
C PRO A 362 -14.70 -5.65 2.42
N ILE A 363 -14.91 -4.79 1.43
CA ILE A 363 -14.08 -3.62 1.17
C ILE A 363 -14.86 -2.36 1.51
N THR A 364 -14.44 -1.69 2.56
CA THR A 364 -15.02 -0.43 3.01
C THR A 364 -14.31 0.75 2.35
N ILE A 365 -15.08 1.61 1.71
CA ILE A 365 -14.61 2.72 0.89
C ILE A 365 -15.15 4.02 1.47
N ALA A 366 -14.23 4.83 1.99
CA ALA A 366 -14.51 6.17 2.49
C ALA A 366 -14.52 7.22 1.37
N SER A 367 -15.01 8.42 1.68
CA SER A 367 -14.83 9.60 0.82
C SER A 367 -13.38 9.76 0.37
N VAL A 368 -13.16 10.30 -0.83
CA VAL A 368 -11.80 10.63 -1.28
C VAL A 368 -11.18 11.70 -0.38
N LEU A 369 -11.96 12.62 0.18
CA LEU A 369 -11.46 13.71 1.03
C LEU A 369 -10.80 13.19 2.30
N ILE A 370 -11.51 12.35 3.06
CA ILE A 370 -10.96 11.79 4.30
C ILE A 370 -9.78 10.86 4.02
N ARG A 371 -9.76 10.17 2.86
CA ARG A 371 -8.61 9.37 2.45
C ARG A 371 -7.39 10.22 2.11
N LEU A 372 -7.55 11.40 1.51
CA LEU A 372 -6.45 12.34 1.30
C LEU A 372 -5.89 12.84 2.64
N PHE A 373 -6.77 13.25 3.55
CA PHE A 373 -6.38 13.66 4.91
C PHE A 373 -5.62 12.55 5.64
N ASN A 374 -6.19 11.35 5.70
CA ASN A 374 -5.55 10.19 6.33
C ASN A 374 -4.23 9.79 5.66
N LYS A 375 -4.09 10.00 4.34
CA LYS A 375 -2.84 9.73 3.63
C LYS A 375 -1.71 10.67 4.07
N ILE A 376 -2.01 11.94 4.34
CA ILE A 376 -1.06 12.91 4.89
C ILE A 376 -0.65 12.49 6.30
N LEU A 377 -1.63 12.18 7.16
CA LEU A 377 -1.35 11.71 8.52
C LEU A 377 -0.54 10.42 8.53
N ALA A 378 -0.88 9.44 7.70
CA ALA A 378 -0.13 8.19 7.58
C ALA A 378 1.32 8.42 7.14
N LYS A 379 1.58 9.37 6.22
CA LYS A 379 2.94 9.76 5.83
C LYS A 379 3.71 10.32 7.03
N ARG A 380 3.09 11.20 7.83
CA ARG A 380 3.72 11.75 9.04
C ARG A 380 3.98 10.69 10.09
N MET A 381 2.99 9.83 10.34
CA MET A 381 3.12 8.67 11.22
C MET A 381 4.28 7.77 10.80
N SER A 382 4.45 7.50 9.50
CA SER A 382 5.53 6.63 9.03
C SER A 382 6.95 7.13 9.33
N LYS A 383 7.14 8.45 9.55
CA LYS A 383 8.42 9.03 9.94
C LYS A 383 8.73 8.86 11.42
N VAL A 384 7.68 8.67 12.20
CA VAL A 384 7.68 8.80 13.65
C VAL A 384 7.58 7.41 14.31
N PHE A 385 6.75 6.53 13.74
CA PHE A 385 6.58 5.17 14.22
C PHE A 385 7.59 4.23 13.55
N GLN A 386 8.48 3.66 14.36
CA GLN A 386 9.35 2.58 13.94
C GLN A 386 8.67 1.23 14.23
N THR A 387 8.29 0.52 13.17
CA THR A 387 7.81 -0.87 13.26
C THR A 387 8.98 -1.86 13.47
N ASP A 388 8.71 -3.03 14.05
CA ASP A 388 9.69 -4.12 14.21
C ASP A 388 10.48 -4.40 12.91
N ALA A 389 11.78 -4.70 13.04
CA ALA A 389 12.68 -4.98 11.92
C ALA A 389 12.20 -6.17 11.05
N ARG A 390 11.50 -7.13 11.65
CA ARG A 390 10.92 -8.30 10.99
C ARG A 390 9.58 -8.00 10.32
N GLN A 391 8.90 -6.91 10.70
CA GLN A 391 7.66 -6.51 10.03
C GLN A 391 7.98 -6.10 8.59
N ARG A 392 7.46 -6.85 7.62
CA ARG A 392 7.58 -6.55 6.18
C ARG A 392 6.26 -6.09 5.55
N GLY A 393 5.13 -6.44 6.17
CA GLY A 393 3.80 -6.01 5.72
C GLY A 393 3.59 -4.51 5.96
N PHE A 394 2.87 -3.87 5.04
CA PHE A 394 2.53 -2.43 5.08
C PHE A 394 3.72 -1.47 5.09
N LYS A 395 4.89 -1.93 4.65
CA LYS A 395 6.07 -1.09 4.38
C LYS A 395 6.21 -0.81 2.88
N PRO A 396 6.90 0.26 2.46
CA PRO A 396 7.16 0.57 1.05
C PRO A 396 8.26 -0.36 0.46
N LEU A 397 8.07 -1.68 0.56
CA LEU A 397 8.98 -2.72 0.08
C LEU A 397 8.21 -3.96 -0.38
N ASN A 398 8.84 -4.85 -1.17
CA ASN A 398 8.24 -6.14 -1.54
C ASN A 398 8.32 -7.12 -0.36
N GLY A 399 7.42 -6.96 0.60
CA GLY A 399 7.48 -7.69 1.86
C GLY A 399 7.19 -9.18 1.73
N ALA A 400 6.22 -9.54 0.88
CA ALA A 400 5.89 -10.94 0.61
C ALA A 400 7.06 -11.68 -0.05
N GLY A 401 7.67 -11.07 -1.08
CA GLY A 401 8.84 -11.64 -1.75
C GLY A 401 10.04 -11.79 -0.81
N GLN A 402 10.33 -10.77 0.01
CA GLN A 402 11.40 -10.86 1.01
C GLN A 402 11.13 -11.97 2.04
N ASN A 403 9.89 -12.11 2.52
CA ASN A 403 9.52 -13.17 3.46
C ASN A 403 9.69 -14.56 2.84
N ILE A 404 9.26 -14.75 1.59
CA ILE A 404 9.44 -16.02 0.87
C ILE A 404 10.93 -16.32 0.69
N ALA A 405 11.71 -15.33 0.28
CA ALA A 405 13.15 -15.49 0.12
C ALA A 405 13.81 -15.86 1.45
N MET A 406 13.51 -15.15 2.54
CA MET A 406 14.04 -15.49 3.87
C MET A 406 13.66 -16.91 4.29
N LEU A 407 12.41 -17.32 4.07
CA LEU A 407 11.95 -18.68 4.39
C LEU A 407 12.71 -19.74 3.59
N HIS A 408 12.96 -19.51 2.31
CA HIS A 408 13.74 -20.40 1.45
C HIS A 408 15.22 -20.50 1.85
N HIS A 409 15.78 -19.54 2.60
CA HIS A 409 17.16 -19.64 3.11
C HIS A 409 17.23 -20.31 4.48
N LEU A 410 16.08 -20.49 5.16
CA LEU A 410 15.99 -21.15 6.47
C LEU A 410 15.66 -22.64 6.37
N ILE A 411 15.02 -23.05 5.27
CA ILE A 411 14.68 -24.44 4.92
C ILE A 411 15.62 -24.88 3.80
#